data_AF-A0A524K0H8-F1
#
_entry.id   AF-A0A524K0H8-F1
#
_cell.length_a   1.000
_cell.length_b   1.000
_cell.length_c   1.000
_cell.angle_alpha   90.00
_cell.angle_beta   90.00
_cell.angle_gamma   90.00
#
_symmetry.space_group_name_H-M   'P 1'
#
loop_
_entity.id
_entity.type
_entity.pdbx_description
1 polymer ?
#
loop_
_entity_poly.entity_id
_entity_poly.type
_entity_poly.pdbx_seq_one_letter_code
_entity_poly.pdbx_strand_id
1 'polypeptide(L)'
;MTQREFADFRVRLKRTQREMAELLGVSLKAVESYEQGWRRIPANIERILYFLLFKMNQKLFGRRDRCWLEIKCPTAVRANCPAWMAREGLYCWFLTGKMCRAVKNERPARGMSCFDCTFFKKRLKKIIG
;
A
#
# COMPACT_ATOMS: atom_id res chain seq x y z
N MET A 1 -2.87 8.47 4.71
CA MET A 1 -3.42 7.72 5.86
C MET A 1 -3.78 8.71 6.97
N THR A 2 -4.89 8.48 7.68
CA THR A 2 -5.29 9.27 8.87
C THR A 2 -4.69 8.66 10.14
N GLN A 3 -4.69 9.43 11.23
CA GLN A 3 -4.27 8.95 12.55
C GLN A 3 -5.11 7.76 13.04
N ARG A 4 -6.41 7.75 12.71
CA ARG A 4 -7.33 6.65 13.07
C ARG A 4 -7.01 5.38 12.28
N GLU A 5 -6.76 5.52 10.98
CA GLU A 5 -6.33 4.38 10.15
C GLU A 5 -4.99 3.81 10.63
N PHE A 6 -4.03 4.67 10.99
CA PHE A 6 -2.74 4.21 11.51
C PHE A 6 -2.90 3.40 12.81
N ALA A 7 -3.71 3.91 13.76
CA ALA A 7 -3.98 3.23 15.02
C ALA A 7 -4.71 1.88 14.81
N ASP A 8 -5.75 1.85 13.95
CA ASP A 8 -6.46 0.62 13.58
C ASP A 8 -5.51 -0.41 12.98
N PHE A 9 -4.62 0.00 12.07
CA PHE A 9 -3.66 -0.88 11.44
C PHE A 9 -2.64 -1.45 12.42
N ARG A 10 -2.16 -0.65 13.38
CA ARG A 10 -1.31 -1.16 14.46
C ARG A 10 -2.02 -2.25 15.27
N VAL A 11 -3.29 -2.03 15.63
CA VAL A 11 -4.10 -3.00 16.38
C VAL A 11 -4.31 -4.29 15.57
N ARG A 12 -4.60 -4.19 14.27
CA ARG A 12 -4.73 -5.35 13.36
C ARG A 12 -3.43 -6.15 13.23
N LEU A 13 -2.27 -5.48 13.27
CA LEU A 13 -0.97 -6.12 13.32
C LEU A 13 -0.65 -6.73 14.69
N LYS A 14 -1.52 -6.55 15.69
CA LYS A 14 -1.36 -7.00 17.08
C LYS A 14 -0.07 -6.48 17.72
N ARG A 15 0.24 -5.21 17.48
CA ARG A 15 1.46 -4.57 18.02
C ARG A 15 1.14 -3.52 19.06
N THR A 16 1.97 -3.47 20.10
CA THR A 16 2.09 -2.30 20.98
C THR A 16 2.69 -1.12 20.22
N GLN A 17 2.58 0.10 20.75
CA GLN A 17 3.22 1.27 20.14
C GLN A 17 4.75 1.13 20.07
N ARG A 18 5.36 0.46 21.06
CA ARG A 18 6.81 0.18 21.09
C ARG A 18 7.24 -0.78 19.99
N GLU A 19 6.60 -1.93 19.87
CA GLU A 19 6.90 -2.88 18.78
C GLU A 19 6.63 -2.26 17.41
N MET A 20 5.59 -1.43 17.29
CA MET A 20 5.31 -0.72 16.06
C MET A 20 6.42 0.26 15.69
N ALA A 21 7.02 0.94 16.68
CA ALA A 21 8.15 1.84 16.48
C ALA A 21 9.38 1.08 15.97
N GLU A 22 9.71 -0.05 16.61
CA GLU A 22 10.78 -0.96 16.18
C GLU A 22 10.55 -1.48 14.76
N LEU A 23 9.34 -1.96 14.47
CA LEU A 23 8.96 -2.52 13.18
C LEU A 23 9.04 -1.48 12.04
N LEU A 24 8.70 -0.23 12.33
CA LEU A 24 8.73 0.86 11.35
C LEU A 24 10.07 1.61 11.30
N GLY A 25 11.02 1.30 12.20
CA GLY A 25 12.31 1.98 12.28
C GLY A 25 12.17 3.46 12.68
N VAL A 26 11.26 3.79 13.59
CA VAL A 26 11.01 5.14 14.09
C VAL A 26 11.02 5.16 15.63
N SER A 27 11.02 6.34 16.23
CA SER A 27 10.92 6.44 17.69
C SER A 27 9.50 6.16 18.20
N LEU A 28 9.38 5.71 19.46
CA LEU A 28 8.07 5.57 20.13
C LEU A 28 7.25 6.87 20.07
N LYS A 29 7.91 8.00 20.35
CA LYS A 29 7.30 9.34 20.24
C LYS A 29 6.74 9.63 18.84
N ALA A 30 7.38 9.13 17.78
CA ALA A 30 6.85 9.30 16.43
C ALA A 30 5.54 8.53 16.25
N VAL A 31 5.46 7.28 16.74
CA VAL A 31 4.23 6.48 16.72
C VAL A 31 3.09 7.15 17.50
N GLU A 32 3.36 7.59 18.73
CA GLU A 32 2.39 8.33 19.56
C GLU A 32 1.89 9.59 18.85
N SER A 33 2.83 10.37 18.30
CA SER A 33 2.54 11.60 17.55
C SER A 33 1.72 11.35 16.28
N TYR A 34 1.92 10.22 15.60
CA TYR A 34 1.08 9.81 14.47
C TYR A 34 -0.35 9.48 14.90
N GLU A 35 -0.53 8.72 15.99
CA GLU A 35 -1.85 8.30 16.47
C GLU A 35 -2.66 9.46 17.07
N GLN A 36 -1.99 10.42 17.70
CA GLN A 36 -2.61 11.64 18.23
C GLN A 36 -2.87 12.70 17.15
N GLY A 37 -2.31 12.52 15.95
CA GLY A 37 -2.43 13.48 14.85
C GLY A 37 -1.56 14.73 15.02
N TRP A 38 -0.61 14.74 15.98
CA TRP A 38 0.36 15.82 16.15
C TRP A 38 1.36 15.90 15.00
N ARG A 39 1.64 14.75 14.36
CA ARG A 39 2.50 14.69 13.18
C ARG A 39 1.80 13.93 12.06
N ARG A 40 1.92 14.46 10.84
CA ARG A 40 1.49 13.74 9.63
C ARG A 40 2.34 12.48 9.43
N ILE A 41 1.69 11.35 9.12
CA ILE A 41 2.37 10.11 8.77
C ILE A 41 3.15 10.29 7.46
N PRO A 42 4.47 10.06 7.43
CA PRO A 42 5.27 10.15 6.20
C PRO A 42 4.88 9.08 5.17
N ALA A 43 5.01 9.39 3.88
CA ALA A 43 4.60 8.48 2.81
C ALA A 43 5.37 7.15 2.78
N ASN A 44 6.64 7.14 3.20
CA ASN A 44 7.43 5.91 3.35
C ASN A 44 6.89 5.02 4.48
N ILE A 45 6.46 5.62 5.59
CA ILE A 45 5.82 4.90 6.70
C ILE A 45 4.48 4.32 6.26
N GLU A 46 3.64 5.09 5.57
CA GLU A 46 2.38 4.57 4.99
C GLU A 46 2.66 3.37 4.08
N ARG A 47 3.68 3.46 3.23
CA ARG A 47 4.04 2.41 2.27
C ARG A 47 4.51 1.13 2.96
N ILE A 48 5.34 1.22 4.01
CA ILE A 48 5.79 0.07 4.80
C ILE A 48 4.61 -0.56 5.54
N LEU A 49 3.76 0.24 6.17
CA LEU A 49 2.60 -0.24 6.93
C LEU A 49 1.61 -0.99 6.02
N TYR A 50 1.26 -0.44 4.86
CA TYR A 50 0.44 -1.16 3.89
C TYR A 50 1.12 -2.45 3.40
N PHE A 51 2.45 -2.47 3.28
CA PHE A 51 3.14 -3.66 2.80
C PHE A 51 3.02 -4.79 3.82
N LEU A 52 3.24 -4.48 5.10
CA LEU A 52 3.08 -5.41 6.21
C LEU A 52 1.65 -5.96 6.29
N LEU A 53 0.64 -5.08 6.19
CA LEU A 53 -0.77 -5.49 6.19
C LEU A 53 -1.07 -6.45 5.03
N PHE A 54 -0.68 -6.10 3.81
CA PHE A 54 -0.89 -6.97 2.65
C PHE A 54 -0.13 -8.28 2.79
N LYS A 55 1.12 -8.25 3.27
CA LYS A 55 1.97 -9.44 3.40
C LYS A 55 1.43 -10.41 4.45
N MET A 56 0.99 -9.90 5.60
CA MET A 56 0.38 -10.72 6.66
C MET A 56 -0.97 -11.30 6.25
N ASN A 57 -1.68 -10.63 5.33
CA ASN A 57 -2.97 -11.07 4.81
C ASN A 57 -2.86 -11.68 3.40
N GLN A 58 -1.66 -12.08 2.95
CA GLN A 58 -1.43 -12.52 1.57
C GLN A 58 -2.28 -13.74 1.18
N LYS A 59 -2.70 -14.55 2.15
CA LYS A 59 -3.56 -15.73 1.96
C LYS A 59 -4.96 -15.37 1.44
N LEU A 60 -5.41 -14.13 1.62
CA LEU A 60 -6.68 -13.64 1.07
C LEU A 60 -6.64 -13.41 -0.45
N PHE A 61 -5.45 -13.47 -1.04
CA PHE A 61 -5.22 -13.12 -2.44
C PHE A 61 -4.68 -14.33 -3.21
N GLY A 62 -5.28 -14.60 -4.36
CA GLY A 62 -4.90 -15.71 -5.23
C GLY A 62 -3.93 -15.30 -6.33
N ARG A 63 -3.53 -16.27 -7.17
CA ARG A 63 -2.68 -16.03 -8.34
C ARG A 63 -3.26 -14.99 -9.32
N ARG A 64 -4.59 -14.78 -9.30
CA ARG A 64 -5.30 -13.81 -10.14
C ARG A 64 -5.32 -12.39 -9.58
N ASP A 65 -4.91 -12.17 -8.33
CA ASP A 65 -4.84 -10.84 -7.69
C ASP A 65 -3.60 -10.06 -8.11
N ARG A 66 -3.47 -9.86 -9.42
CA ARG A 66 -2.37 -9.12 -10.03
C ARG A 66 -2.93 -7.89 -10.73
N CYS A 67 -2.32 -6.73 -10.51
CA CYS A 67 -2.87 -5.48 -11.02
C CYS A 67 -3.11 -5.48 -12.53
N TRP A 68 -2.22 -6.11 -13.30
CA TRP A 68 -2.32 -6.15 -14.75
C TRP A 68 -3.43 -7.03 -15.30
N LEU A 69 -3.96 -7.98 -14.51
CA LEU A 69 -5.12 -8.79 -14.93
C LEU A 69 -6.40 -7.97 -14.78
N GLU A 70 -6.54 -7.22 -13.69
CA GLU A 70 -7.75 -6.44 -13.41
C GLU A 70 -7.76 -5.09 -14.15
N ILE A 71 -6.64 -4.37 -14.16
CA ILE A 71 -6.50 -3.08 -14.85
C ILE A 71 -6.21 -3.28 -16.35
N LYS A 72 -6.17 -4.54 -16.84
CA LYS A 72 -5.95 -4.88 -18.25
C LYS A 72 -4.74 -4.18 -18.87
N CYS A 73 -3.61 -4.18 -18.18
CA CYS A 73 -2.42 -3.44 -18.61
C CYS A 73 -1.95 -3.90 -20.02
N PRO A 74 -1.66 -3.00 -20.97
CA PRO A 74 -1.11 -3.38 -22.27
C PRO A 74 0.24 -4.10 -22.14
N THR A 75 0.52 -5.06 -23.02
CA THR A 75 1.77 -5.85 -23.00
C THR A 75 3.01 -4.97 -23.11
N ALA A 76 2.99 -3.97 -23.99
CA ALA A 76 4.09 -3.00 -24.16
C ALA A 76 4.39 -2.20 -22.87
N VAL A 77 3.36 -1.93 -22.05
CA VAL A 77 3.54 -1.27 -20.75
C VAL A 77 4.07 -2.24 -19.69
N ARG A 78 3.60 -3.50 -19.70
CA ARG A 78 4.02 -4.52 -18.74
C ARG A 78 5.50 -4.85 -18.83
N ALA A 79 6.07 -4.85 -20.05
CA ALA A 79 7.48 -5.18 -20.27
C ALA A 79 8.45 -4.34 -19.40
N ASN A 80 8.11 -3.09 -19.13
CA ASN A 80 8.92 -2.17 -18.33
C ASN A 80 8.39 -1.94 -16.90
N CYS A 81 7.44 -2.76 -16.45
CA CYS A 81 6.80 -2.59 -15.13
C CYS A 81 7.57 -3.37 -14.06
N PRO A 82 8.09 -2.71 -12.99
CA PRO A 82 8.78 -3.41 -11.90
C PRO A 82 7.95 -4.52 -11.26
N ALA A 83 6.65 -4.30 -11.07
CA ALA A 83 5.75 -5.31 -10.51
C ALA A 83 5.57 -6.53 -11.42
N TRP A 84 5.61 -6.32 -12.74
CA TRP A 84 5.54 -7.42 -13.71
C TRP A 84 6.83 -8.24 -13.70
N MET A 85 7.99 -7.57 -13.77
CA MET A 85 9.30 -8.22 -13.74
C MET A 85 9.50 -9.04 -12.46
N ALA A 86 9.13 -8.48 -11.31
CA ALA A 86 9.20 -9.16 -10.02
C ALA A 86 8.12 -10.24 -9.82
N ARG A 87 7.15 -10.36 -10.74
CA ARG A 87 5.95 -11.21 -10.59
C ARG A 87 5.08 -10.86 -9.36
N GLU A 88 5.22 -9.66 -8.84
CA GLU A 88 4.57 -9.18 -7.61
C GLU A 88 3.42 -8.20 -7.90
N GLY A 89 2.41 -8.70 -8.61
CA GLY A 89 1.27 -7.89 -9.05
C GLY A 89 0.36 -7.39 -7.93
N LEU A 90 0.33 -8.08 -6.78
CA LEU A 90 -0.40 -7.66 -5.59
C LEU A 90 0.21 -6.38 -4.98
N TYR A 91 1.53 -6.25 -5.06
CA TYR A 91 2.31 -5.15 -4.50
C TYR A 91 2.68 -4.09 -5.53
N CYS A 92 1.93 -3.96 -6.64
CA CYS A 92 2.29 -3.02 -7.69
C CYS A 92 2.41 -1.58 -7.18
N TRP A 93 1.53 -1.17 -6.26
CA TRP A 93 1.53 0.14 -5.62
C TRP A 93 2.81 0.39 -4.79
N PHE A 94 3.45 -0.69 -4.32
CA PHE A 94 4.73 -0.69 -3.60
C PHE A 94 5.96 -0.73 -4.53
N LEU A 95 5.80 -1.16 -5.78
CA LEU A 95 6.94 -1.35 -6.68
C LEU A 95 7.00 -0.30 -7.80
N THR A 96 5.86 0.16 -8.31
CA THR A 96 5.83 0.98 -9.52
C THR A 96 5.85 2.48 -9.25
N GLY A 97 5.38 2.92 -8.08
CA GLY A 97 5.18 4.35 -7.80
C GLY A 97 4.44 5.05 -8.95
N LYS A 98 5.00 6.16 -9.45
CA LYS A 98 4.43 6.96 -10.56
C LYS A 98 4.59 6.34 -11.96
N MET A 99 5.24 5.17 -12.08
CA MET A 99 5.51 4.51 -13.37
C MET A 99 4.31 3.78 -13.96
N CYS A 100 3.26 3.49 -13.18
CA CYS A 100 2.10 2.76 -13.68
C CYS A 100 1.37 3.58 -14.77
N ARG A 101 1.51 3.18 -16.04
CA ARG A 101 0.94 3.91 -17.20
C ARG A 101 -0.51 3.52 -17.51
N ALA A 102 -0.90 2.26 -17.28
CA ALA A 102 -2.28 1.82 -17.51
C ALA A 102 -3.29 2.67 -16.72
N VAL A 103 -2.86 3.11 -15.53
CA VAL A 103 -3.61 4.02 -14.66
C VAL A 103 -3.65 5.46 -15.18
N LYS A 104 -2.68 5.92 -15.99
CA LYS A 104 -2.64 7.28 -16.54
C LYS A 104 -3.63 7.48 -17.69
N ASN A 105 -4.02 6.42 -18.39
CA ASN A 105 -5.00 6.50 -19.48
C ASN A 105 -6.45 6.53 -18.96
N GLU A 106 -6.70 6.07 -17.74
CA GLU A 106 -8.02 6.07 -17.07
C GLU A 106 -8.14 7.16 -15.99
N ARG A 107 -7.11 7.98 -15.74
CA ARG A 107 -7.11 9.02 -14.69
C ARG A 107 -6.73 10.39 -15.21
N PRO A 108 -7.30 11.48 -14.65
CA PRO A 108 -6.80 12.82 -14.90
C PRO A 108 -5.34 12.94 -14.45
N ALA A 109 -4.50 13.51 -15.30
CA ALA A 109 -3.08 13.71 -15.03
C ALA A 109 -2.86 14.71 -13.87
N ARG A 110 -1.78 14.47 -13.10
CA ARG A 110 -1.28 15.19 -11.89
C ARG A 110 -1.99 14.84 -10.56
N GLY A 111 -1.19 14.49 -9.56
CA GLY A 111 -1.59 14.47 -8.14
C GLY A 111 -2.06 13.13 -7.55
N MET A 112 -2.49 12.15 -8.34
CA MET A 112 -3.12 10.93 -7.80
C MET A 112 -2.11 9.89 -7.26
N SER A 113 -2.37 9.35 -6.06
CA SER A 113 -1.54 8.34 -5.41
C SER A 113 -1.86 6.92 -5.91
N CYS A 114 -0.91 5.99 -5.76
CA CYS A 114 -1.22 4.56 -5.92
C CYS A 114 -2.27 4.08 -4.92
N PHE A 115 -2.39 4.75 -3.76
CA PHE A 115 -3.40 4.45 -2.74
C PHE A 115 -4.82 4.85 -3.16
N ASP A 116 -4.97 5.68 -4.20
CA ASP A 116 -6.27 6.02 -4.79
C ASP A 116 -6.76 4.97 -5.79
N CYS A 117 -5.92 3.99 -6.13
CA CYS A 117 -6.22 3.00 -7.15
C CYS A 117 -7.34 2.05 -6.77
N THR A 118 -8.26 1.80 -7.70
CA THR A 118 -9.34 0.81 -7.56
C THR A 118 -8.80 -0.58 -7.24
N PHE A 119 -7.72 -1.02 -7.90
CA PHE A 119 -7.05 -2.28 -7.57
C PHE A 119 -6.59 -2.30 -6.11
N PHE A 120 -5.88 -1.26 -5.67
CA PHE A 120 -5.41 -1.14 -4.28
C PHE A 120 -6.57 -1.11 -3.28
N LYS A 121 -7.53 -0.21 -3.46
CA LYS A 121 -8.69 -0.02 -2.58
C LYS A 121 -9.51 -1.29 -2.42
N LYS A 122 -9.75 -2.04 -3.51
CA LYS A 122 -10.46 -3.33 -3.44
C LYS A 122 -9.71 -4.37 -2.60
N ARG A 123 -8.37 -4.44 -2.69
CA ARG A 123 -7.59 -5.38 -1.88
C ARG A 123 -7.49 -4.93 -0.44
N LEU A 124 -7.29 -3.64 -0.20
CA LEU A 124 -7.31 -3.08 1.14
C LEU A 124 -8.66 -3.35 1.82
N LYS A 125 -9.79 -3.16 1.11
CA LYS A 125 -11.13 -3.49 1.62
C LYS A 125 -11.28 -4.96 2.04
N LYS A 126 -10.64 -5.91 1.35
CA LYS A 126 -10.66 -7.33 1.78
C LYS A 126 -9.87 -7.58 3.07
N ILE A 127 -8.94 -6.70 3.44
CA ILE A 127 -8.15 -6.81 4.67
C ILE A 127 -8.85 -6.11 5.84
N ILE A 128 -9.47 -4.96 5.58
CA ILE A 128 -10.03 -4.10 6.63
C ILE A 128 -11.53 -4.29 6.84
N GLY A 129 -12.26 -4.78 5.84
CA GLY A 129 -13.69 -5.10 5.90
C GLY A 129 -13.89 -6.57 6.21
#